data_AF-A0A2I0QVC4-F1
#
_entry.id   AF-A0A2I0QVC4-F1
#
_cell.length_a   1.000
_cell.length_b   1.000
_cell.length_c   1.000
_cell.angle_alpha   90.00
_cell.angle_beta   90.00
_cell.angle_gamma   90.00
#
_symmetry.space_group_name_H-M   'P 1'
#
loop_
_entity.id
_entity.type
_entity.pdbx_description
1 polymer ?
#
loop_
_entity_poly.entity_id
_entity_poly.type
_entity_poly.pdbx_seq_one_letter_code
_entity_poly.pdbx_strand_id
1 'polypeptide(L)' 'MITSPMQFFRNLPKKLCTSCKKPMEEQADCYTNRCEKCSPVI' A
#
# COMPACT_ATOMS: atom_id res chain seq x y z
N MET A 1 1.20 22.69 3.74
CA MET A 1 -0.03 22.90 2.97
C MET A 1 0.04 22.07 1.71
N ILE A 2 -1.01 21.31 1.37
CA ILE A 2 -1.10 20.60 0.10
C ILE A 2 -1.41 21.64 -0.97
N THR A 3 -0.43 21.96 -1.81
CA THR A 3 -0.51 22.98 -2.87
C THR A 3 -1.38 22.55 -4.05
N SER A 4 -1.49 21.23 -4.30
CA SER A 4 -2.38 20.66 -5.31
C SER A 4 -2.74 19.23 -4.92
N PRO A 5 -4.04 18.87 -4.84
CA PRO A 5 -4.46 17.49 -4.62
C PRO A 5 -3.88 16.54 -5.67
N MET A 6 -3.76 17.02 -6.90
CA MET A 6 -3.26 16.26 -8.04
C MET A 6 -1.79 15.84 -7.84
N GLN A 7 -0.95 16.77 -7.35
CA GLN A 7 0.44 16.46 -7.00
C GLN A 7 0.53 15.49 -5.81
N PHE A 8 -0.33 15.65 -4.80
CA PHE A 8 -0.36 14.72 -3.67
C PHE A 8 -0.60 13.27 -4.11
N PHE A 9 -1.60 13.02 -4.97
CA PHE A 9 -1.88 11.67 -5.46
C PHE A 9 -0.78 11.14 -6.40
N ARG A 10 -0.15 11.99 -7.22
CA ARG A 10 1.01 11.58 -8.06
C ARG A 10 2.23 11.17 -7.24
N ASN A 11 2.41 11.80 -6.08
CA ASN A 11 3.53 11.55 -5.17
C ASN A 11 3.15 10.63 -3.99
N LEU A 12 2.02 9.93 -4.08
CA LEU A 12 1.59 9.04 -3.00
C LEU A 12 2.62 7.91 -2.83
N PRO A 13 3.12 7.67 -1.60
CA PRO A 13 4.08 6.60 -1.37
C PRO A 13 3.43 5.24 -1.62
N LYS A 14 4.23 4.27 -2.10
CA LYS A 14 3.77 2.89 -2.26
C LYS A 14 3.34 2.32 -0.91
N LYS A 15 2.24 1.56 -0.90
CA LYS A 15 1.79 0.81 0.29
C LYS A 15 2.87 -0.19 0.70
N LEU A 16 3.26 -0.18 1.98
CA LEU A 16 4.25 -1.11 2.54
C LEU A 16 3.57 -2.13 3.45
N CYS A 17 4.02 -3.38 3.39
CA CYS A 17 3.53 -4.43 4.28
C CYS A 17 3.97 -4.13 5.72
N THR A 18 3.04 -4.20 6.67
CA THR A 18 3.33 -3.98 8.10
C THR A 18 4.27 -5.02 8.70
N SER A 19 4.34 -6.23 8.14
CA SER A 19 5.21 -7.30 8.65
C SER A 19 6.61 -7.28 8.04
N CYS A 20 6.73 -7.24 6.71
CA CYS A 20 8.02 -7.35 6.03
C CYS A 20 8.58 -6.02 5.49
N LYS A 21 7.83 -4.92 5.60
CA LYS A 21 8.17 -3.57 5.12
C LYS A 21 8.48 -3.48 3.61
N LYS A 22 8.16 -4.51 2.84
CA LYS A 22 8.30 -4.51 1.38
C LYS A 22 7.10 -3.80 0.73
N PRO A 23 7.30 -3.19 -0.45
CA PRO A 23 6.19 -2.67 -1.24
C PRO A 23 5.19 -3.78 -1.54
N MET A 24 3.92 -3.47 -1.28
CA MET A 24 2.80 -4.35 -1.59
C MET A 24 2.46 -4.19 -3.08
N GLU A 25 2.27 -5.32 -3.76
CA GLU A 25 1.68 -5.34 -5.10
C GLU A 25 0.17 -5.06 -4.98
N GLU A 26 -0.46 -4.70 -6.09
CA GLU A 26 -1.91 -4.52 -6.17
C GLU A 26 -2.61 -5.81 -5.73
N GLN A 27 -3.48 -5.70 -4.73
CA GLN A 27 -4.31 -6.79 -4.22
C GLN A 27 -5.77 -6.43 -4.53
N ALA A 28 -6.59 -7.42 -4.90
CA ALA A 28 -8.02 -7.22 -5.09
C ALA A 28 -8.71 -6.71 -3.80
N ASP A 29 -8.23 -7.17 -2.64
CA ASP A 29 -8.67 -6.73 -1.32
C ASP A 29 -7.73 -5.70 -0.70
N CYS A 30 -8.16 -4.44 -0.68
CA CYS A 30 -7.38 -3.33 -0.12
C CYS A 30 -7.47 -3.19 1.40
N TYR A 31 -8.32 -3.98 2.08
CA TYR A 31 -8.55 -3.91 3.54
C TYR A 31 -7.41 -4.47 4.38
N THR A 32 -6.49 -5.23 3.78
CA THR A 32 -5.40 -5.89 4.50
C THR A 32 -4.13 -5.02 4.51
N ASN A 33 -3.41 -5.03 5.64
CA ASN A 33 -2.15 -4.28 5.83
C ASN A 33 -0.90 -5.17 5.73
N ARG A 34 -1.08 -6.42 5.32
CA ARG A 34 -0.05 -7.44 5.09
C ARG A 34 -0.10 -7.88 3.62
N CYS A 35 1.07 -8.10 3.02
CA CYS A 35 1.13 -8.68 1.67
C CYS A 35 0.72 -10.16 1.68
N GLU A 36 0.33 -10.69 0.53
CA GLU A 36 -0.09 -12.10 0.34
C GLU A 36 0.96 -13.09 0.85
N LYS A 37 2.25 -12.74 0.76
CA LYS A 37 3.36 -13.56 1.27
C LYS A 37 3.40 -13.65 2.80
N CYS A 38 2.97 -12.60 3.50
CA CYS A 38 2.96 -12.54 4.97
C CYS A 38 1.61 -12.89 5.58
N SER A 39 0.55 -12.86 4.79
CA SER A 39 -0.79 -13.25 5.18
C SER A 39 -1.46 -13.95 4.00
N PRO A 40 -1.05 -15.19 3.70
CA PRO A 40 -1.78 -16.01 2.75
C PRO A 40 -3.16 -16.22 3.38
N VAL A 41 -4.17 -15.59 2.79
CA VAL A 41 -5.55 -15.86 3.15
C VAL A 41 -5.74 -17.36 2.93
N ILE A 42 -6.10 -18.08 3.98
CA ILE A 42 -6.51 -19.49 3.95
C ILE A 42 -7.87 -19.57 3.28
#